data_AF-A0A0K1P677-F1
#
_entry.id   AF-A0A0K1P677-F1
#
_cell.length_a   1.000
_cell.length_b   1.000
_cell.length_c   1.000
_cell.angle_alpha   90.00
_cell.angle_beta   90.00
_cell.angle_gamma   90.00
#
_symmetry.space_group_name_H-M   'P 1'
#
loop_
_entity.id
_entity.type
_entity.pdbx_description
1 polymer ?
#
loop_
_entity_poly.entity_id
_entity_poly.type
_entity_poly.pdbx_seq_one_letter_code
_entity_poly.pdbx_strand_id
1 'polypeptide(L)'
;MKKLLSILASLGMLTPIATTVISCGKSEDQVEDQEGNETNDVDNSYETALESFKKEVNTIINDTVKKESAKWFEEDKQDNNYKFFVYDKMKTYFNSYKPDETVNRDLSEIIQTGDNLENLFNDIAIKVGFNSIKEKVNNLKSKSEYNILTNDIDNLIEIEKKLSDTQDSKSTLAFYDVTEASGNKQKGYILSSNINFSFKVNINSKDGQSKTNYNENSALNYTITSYVGLADYIENQSKLIKWNLLKQDDNSSIISLSSIENSEDDKFITNFDKIKTKVEGMFNKSEFNNNLLTDLNKIFQEEGGLNQFKDFISFEGPTDNNSLININDLNDSNQWDYKLQANQANYSWRSNKTGWNDNNFKDGESLYNDIFLGNIKSDQSNITNYLKENISNWSSSFIEKVKNDEGFEALSQDKDKIENNLSKLVNIKFVPLSNIKLKIGAFKKDMTEFKIGYGSSVDPNDNLKQLTENSVTFKSIKANVIKGVNTFYDTFNFQKNNERIFGIKSDNSLFWNQASKISRLDELADLFSLKSNTPEIISKRNDFIASSNQSTFNFKASSNYSGSSLSSSDEGLKIATGWDLKYVDLNLQFDFLNVNFRTDAVYNGSGGKYRYPIVFIPKV
;
A
#
# COMPACT_ATOMS: atom_id res chain seq x y z
N MET A 1 -17.26 -38.83 21.86
CA MET A 1 -16.56 -38.61 20.58
C MET A 1 -17.07 -37.40 19.79
N LYS A 2 -18.39 -37.14 19.67
CA LYS A 2 -18.89 -35.93 18.96
C LYS A 2 -18.58 -34.58 19.66
N LYS A 3 -18.53 -34.54 20.99
CA LYS A 3 -18.13 -33.32 21.75
C LYS A 3 -16.62 -33.03 21.73
N LEU A 4 -15.78 -34.03 21.40
CA LEU A 4 -14.34 -33.84 21.25
C LEU A 4 -14.01 -33.22 19.88
N LEU A 5 -14.78 -33.57 18.84
CA LEU A 5 -14.64 -32.96 17.51
C LEU A 5 -14.97 -31.45 17.51
N SER A 6 -15.94 -31.01 18.33
CA SER A 6 -16.26 -29.58 18.47
C SER A 6 -15.17 -28.79 19.20
N ILE A 7 -14.40 -29.45 20.07
CA ILE A 7 -13.25 -28.84 20.76
C ILE A 7 -12.00 -28.87 19.87
N LEU A 8 -11.79 -29.92 19.06
CA LEU A 8 -10.74 -29.92 18.04
C LEU A 8 -11.01 -28.94 16.89
N ALA A 9 -12.28 -28.71 16.53
CA ALA A 9 -12.66 -27.69 15.55
C ALA A 9 -12.48 -26.24 16.09
N SER A 10 -12.43 -26.05 17.41
CA SER A 10 -12.14 -24.75 18.04
C SER A 10 -10.68 -24.56 18.45
N LEU A 11 -9.83 -25.59 18.32
CA LEU A 11 -8.39 -25.54 18.62
C LEU A 11 -7.49 -25.70 17.38
N GLY A 12 -8.06 -25.80 16.17
CA GLY A 12 -7.35 -26.17 14.94
C GLY A 12 -7.01 -25.04 13.95
N MET A 13 -7.14 -23.76 14.31
CA MET A 13 -6.77 -22.63 13.44
C MET A 13 -5.97 -21.58 14.22
N LEU A 14 -4.74 -21.93 14.61
CA LEU A 14 -3.71 -20.97 14.99
C LEU A 14 -2.38 -21.43 14.36
N THR A 15 -2.30 -21.35 13.04
CA THR A 15 -1.05 -21.17 12.30
C THR A 15 -1.00 -19.72 11.80
N PRO A 16 0.17 -19.08 11.68
CA PRO A 16 0.29 -17.65 11.49
C PRO A 16 -0.21 -17.28 10.10
N ILE A 17 -1.39 -16.67 10.04
CA ILE A 17 -1.94 -16.17 8.79
C ILE A 17 -1.21 -14.86 8.49
N ALA A 18 -0.31 -14.91 7.52
CA ALA A 18 0.01 -13.78 6.67
C ALA A 18 -1.31 -13.20 6.16
N THR A 19 -1.53 -11.90 6.40
CA THR A 19 -2.63 -11.05 5.91
C THR A 19 -3.44 -11.69 4.78
N THR A 20 -4.60 -12.28 5.12
CA THR A 20 -5.64 -12.65 4.15
C THR A 20 -6.88 -11.84 4.46
N VAL A 21 -7.23 -10.93 3.54
CA VAL A 21 -8.55 -10.33 3.45
C VAL A 21 -9.25 -10.97 2.24
N ILE A 22 -10.14 -11.90 2.58
CA ILE A 22 -11.42 -12.31 1.98
C ILE A 22 -11.44 -12.80 0.52
N SER A 23 -11.79 -14.09 0.38
CA SER A 23 -12.82 -14.56 -0.55
C SER A 23 -13.39 -15.88 -0.03
N CYS A 24 -14.67 -15.89 0.36
CA CYS A 24 -15.49 -17.10 0.27
C CYS A 24 -16.89 -16.72 -0.17
N GLY A 25 -17.26 -17.25 -1.33
CA GLY A 25 -18.57 -17.17 -1.94
C GLY A 25 -19.63 -18.03 -1.25
N LYS A 26 -20.83 -17.87 -1.81
CA LYS A 26 -22.13 -18.40 -1.40
C LYS A 26 -22.16 -19.90 -1.05
N SER A 27 -23.08 -20.23 -0.15
CA SER A 27 -23.91 -21.44 -0.24
C SER A 27 -25.38 -21.03 -0.12
N GLU A 28 -26.19 -21.53 -1.06
CA GLU A 28 -27.62 -21.25 -1.24
C GLU A 28 -28.54 -21.86 -0.17
N ASP A 29 -29.75 -21.29 -0.13
CA ASP A 29 -31.04 -21.76 0.39
C ASP A 29 -31.27 -21.86 1.91
N GLN A 30 -32.09 -20.96 2.46
CA GLN A 30 -33.55 -21.13 2.52
C GLN A 30 -34.24 -19.87 3.08
N VAL A 31 -35.36 -19.53 2.45
CA VAL A 31 -36.34 -18.51 2.87
C VAL A 31 -37.08 -19.02 4.10
N GLU A 32 -37.17 -18.23 5.17
CA GLU A 32 -38.30 -18.26 6.10
C GLU A 32 -38.46 -16.89 6.77
N ASP A 33 -39.67 -16.33 6.62
CA ASP A 33 -40.14 -15.07 7.19
C ASP A 33 -40.00 -15.04 8.71
N GLN A 34 -39.37 -13.99 9.27
CA GLN A 34 -39.74 -13.50 10.60
C GLN A 34 -39.68 -11.97 10.67
N GLU A 35 -40.83 -11.43 11.10
CA GLU A 35 -41.12 -10.04 11.40
C GLU A 35 -40.16 -9.43 12.44
N GLY A 36 -39.83 -8.16 12.23
CA GLY A 36 -39.66 -7.17 13.30
C GLY A 36 -38.50 -7.36 14.28
N ASN A 37 -37.37 -6.70 14.00
CA ASN A 37 -36.82 -5.76 14.97
C ASN A 37 -35.80 -4.81 14.31
N GLU A 38 -36.11 -3.53 14.45
CA GLU A 38 -35.24 -2.39 14.16
C GLU A 38 -34.05 -2.40 15.11
N THR A 39 -32.85 -2.70 14.62
CA THR A 39 -31.56 -2.19 15.12
C THR A 39 -30.46 -2.80 14.28
N ASN A 40 -29.97 -2.15 13.21
CA ASN A 40 -28.78 -2.63 12.49
C ASN A 40 -27.94 -1.54 11.78
N ASP A 41 -28.21 -0.24 11.96
CA ASP A 41 -27.42 0.81 11.25
C ASP A 41 -26.12 1.24 11.95
N VAL A 42 -25.97 1.00 13.26
CA VAL A 42 -24.70 1.30 13.97
C VAL A 42 -23.63 0.24 13.66
N ASP A 43 -24.08 -1.00 13.43
CA ASP A 43 -23.27 -2.22 13.34
C ASP A 43 -22.37 -2.32 12.10
N ASN A 44 -22.57 -1.48 11.09
CA ASN A 44 -21.72 -1.43 9.90
C ASN A 44 -20.69 -0.30 9.95
N SER A 45 -20.91 0.75 10.75
CA SER A 45 -20.04 1.94 10.78
C SER A 45 -18.75 1.71 11.57
N TYR A 46 -18.84 1.02 12.70
CA TYR A 46 -17.70 0.71 13.56
C TYR A 46 -16.73 -0.26 12.88
N GLU A 47 -17.26 -1.34 12.29
CA GLU A 47 -16.48 -2.38 11.61
C GLU A 47 -15.73 -1.82 10.41
N THR A 48 -16.39 -0.99 9.60
CA THR A 48 -15.76 -0.30 8.45
C THR A 48 -14.62 0.62 8.89
N ALA A 49 -14.87 1.41 9.95
CA ALA A 49 -13.85 2.28 10.52
C ALA A 49 -12.69 1.44 11.06
N LEU A 50 -12.97 0.33 11.76
CA LEU A 50 -11.96 -0.55 12.36
C LEU A 50 -11.06 -1.20 11.32
N GLU A 51 -11.63 -1.71 10.23
CA GLU A 51 -10.85 -2.31 9.14
C GLU A 51 -9.96 -1.28 8.45
N SER A 52 -10.52 -0.10 8.15
CA SER A 52 -9.77 1.00 7.54
C SER A 52 -8.63 1.48 8.46
N PHE A 53 -8.93 1.63 9.75
CA PHE A 53 -7.97 2.02 10.76
C PHE A 53 -6.84 0.99 10.92
N LYS A 54 -7.17 -0.31 11.02
CA LYS A 54 -6.18 -1.39 11.05
C LYS A 54 -5.24 -1.34 9.86
N LYS A 55 -5.78 -1.15 8.65
CA LYS A 55 -5.00 -1.03 7.42
C LYS A 55 -4.02 0.14 7.46
N GLU A 56 -4.48 1.31 7.89
CA GLU A 56 -3.63 2.50 8.01
C GLU A 56 -2.54 2.34 9.08
N VAL A 57 -2.88 1.80 10.25
CA VAL A 57 -1.90 1.51 11.32
C VAL A 57 -0.85 0.52 10.84
N ASN A 58 -1.26 -0.58 10.20
CA ASN A 58 -0.36 -1.57 9.65
C ASN A 58 0.58 -0.97 8.59
N THR A 59 0.06 -0.08 7.72
CA THR A 59 0.89 0.65 6.73
C THR A 59 1.92 1.54 7.43
N ILE A 60 1.52 2.33 8.44
CA ILE A 60 2.43 3.20 9.19
C ILE A 60 3.57 2.41 9.86
N ILE A 61 3.22 1.28 10.50
CA ILE A 61 4.18 0.38 11.15
C ILE A 61 5.15 -0.16 10.11
N ASN A 62 4.63 -0.79 9.05
CA ASN A 62 5.43 -1.45 8.04
C ASN A 62 6.35 -0.46 7.31
N ASP A 63 5.87 0.72 6.92
CA ASP A 63 6.70 1.73 6.25
C ASP A 63 7.86 2.20 7.13
N THR A 64 7.59 2.41 8.42
CA THR A 64 8.61 2.89 9.36
C THR A 64 9.63 1.79 9.67
N VAL A 65 9.17 0.56 9.94
CA VAL A 65 10.05 -0.60 10.17
C VAL A 65 10.89 -0.92 8.93
N LYS A 66 10.28 -0.86 7.72
CA LYS A 66 10.98 -1.06 6.43
C LYS A 66 12.12 -0.06 6.24
N LYS A 67 11.94 1.18 6.69
CA LYS A 67 12.95 2.23 6.61
C LYS A 67 14.09 2.00 7.61
N GLU A 68 13.76 1.68 8.86
CA GLU A 68 14.79 1.45 9.88
C GLU A 68 15.55 0.13 9.66
N SER A 69 14.94 -0.87 9.00
CA SER A 69 15.59 -2.15 8.72
C SER A 69 16.86 -2.04 7.87
N ALA A 70 17.02 -0.94 7.11
CA ALA A 70 18.24 -0.66 6.35
C ALA A 70 19.48 -0.45 7.23
N LYS A 71 19.30 -0.20 8.53
CA LYS A 71 20.39 0.07 9.49
C LYS A 71 20.60 -1.08 10.47
N TRP A 72 19.91 -2.21 10.32
CA TRP A 72 19.97 -3.28 11.32
C TRP A 72 21.22 -4.15 11.24
N PHE A 73 22.09 -3.94 10.26
CA PHE A 73 23.41 -4.55 10.20
C PHE A 73 24.44 -3.47 10.57
N GLU A 74 25.04 -3.56 11.75
CA GLU A 74 25.90 -2.52 12.30
C GLU A 74 27.30 -3.03 12.66
N GLU A 75 28.28 -2.14 12.54
CA GLU A 75 29.57 -2.32 13.18
C GLU A 75 29.46 -2.00 14.68
N ASP A 76 30.12 -2.78 15.52
CA ASP A 76 30.22 -2.48 16.94
C ASP A 76 31.16 -1.30 17.17
N LYS A 77 30.58 -0.18 17.60
CA LYS A 77 31.30 1.05 17.90
C LYS A 77 31.68 1.20 19.37
N GLN A 78 31.39 0.21 20.23
CA GLN A 78 31.61 0.19 21.69
C GLN A 78 30.90 1.30 22.50
N ASP A 79 30.73 2.50 21.97
CA ASP A 79 30.04 3.66 22.58
C ASP A 79 28.58 3.78 22.10
N ASN A 80 27.81 2.69 22.16
CA ASN A 80 26.41 2.72 21.75
C ASN A 80 25.47 3.03 22.95
N ASN A 81 24.32 3.63 22.66
CA ASN A 81 23.30 3.94 23.68
C ASN A 81 22.42 2.73 24.05
N TYR A 82 22.78 1.53 23.58
CA TYR A 82 21.98 0.33 23.73
C TYR A 82 22.33 -0.38 25.04
N LYS A 83 21.37 -1.09 25.63
CA LYS A 83 21.58 -1.85 26.88
C LYS A 83 21.55 -3.35 26.68
N PHE A 84 20.87 -3.81 25.63
CA PHE A 84 20.75 -5.19 25.21
C PHE A 84 21.57 -5.45 23.94
N PHE A 85 21.45 -4.60 22.92
CA PHE A 85 22.16 -4.72 21.62
C PHE A 85 23.64 -4.28 21.69
N VAL A 86 24.39 -4.84 22.64
CA VAL A 86 25.82 -4.59 22.86
C VAL A 86 26.56 -5.91 22.96
N TYR A 87 27.74 -6.02 22.35
CA TYR A 87 28.53 -7.25 22.30
C TYR A 87 28.72 -7.88 23.69
N ASP A 88 29.28 -7.13 24.64
CA ASP A 88 29.59 -7.65 25.97
C ASP A 88 28.34 -8.18 26.68
N LYS A 89 27.19 -7.53 26.48
CA LYS A 89 25.92 -7.98 27.06
C LYS A 89 25.44 -9.27 26.39
N MET A 90 25.37 -9.29 25.07
CA MET A 90 24.87 -10.44 24.31
C MET A 90 25.74 -11.69 24.49
N LYS A 91 27.06 -11.50 24.53
CA LYS A 91 28.02 -12.58 24.73
C LYS A 91 27.78 -13.34 26.03
N THR A 92 27.32 -12.66 27.10
CA THR A 92 27.05 -13.32 28.40
C THR A 92 25.99 -14.41 28.34
N TYR A 93 25.13 -14.43 27.32
CA TYR A 93 24.11 -15.46 27.15
C TYR A 93 24.67 -16.77 26.55
N PHE A 94 25.94 -16.78 26.13
CA PHE A 94 26.62 -17.93 25.56
C PHE A 94 27.67 -18.48 26.52
N ASN A 95 27.22 -19.16 27.57
CA ASN A 95 28.11 -19.89 28.47
C ASN A 95 28.79 -21.04 27.70
N SER A 96 30.13 -21.09 27.75
CA SER A 96 30.96 -22.19 27.19
C SER A 96 30.86 -22.36 25.66
N TYR A 97 30.94 -21.28 24.89
CA TYR A 97 31.10 -21.39 23.44
C TYR A 97 32.54 -21.77 23.08
N LYS A 98 32.70 -22.56 22.00
CA LYS A 98 34.01 -22.78 21.39
C LYS A 98 34.24 -21.73 20.30
N PRO A 99 35.44 -21.14 20.22
CA PRO A 99 35.80 -20.32 19.06
C PRO A 99 35.57 -21.08 17.76
N ASP A 100 35.19 -20.35 16.71
CA ASP A 100 34.91 -20.88 15.37
C ASP A 100 33.67 -21.78 15.23
N GLU A 101 32.82 -21.89 16.24
CA GLU A 101 31.52 -22.57 16.18
C GLU A 101 30.37 -21.55 16.26
N THR A 102 29.32 -21.78 15.47
CA THR A 102 28.07 -21.00 15.57
C THR A 102 27.24 -21.55 16.71
N VAL A 103 26.91 -20.71 17.68
CA VAL A 103 26.03 -21.07 18.79
C VAL A 103 24.71 -20.32 18.66
N ASN A 104 23.59 -21.04 18.79
CA ASN A 104 22.25 -20.48 18.76
C ASN A 104 21.57 -20.67 20.12
N ARG A 105 20.76 -19.69 20.53
CA ARG A 105 19.94 -19.73 21.75
C ARG A 105 18.56 -19.15 21.48
N ASP A 106 17.52 -19.81 21.98
CA ASP A 106 16.16 -19.26 21.99
C ASP A 106 16.11 -18.13 23.02
N LEU A 107 15.60 -16.95 22.64
CA LEU A 107 15.52 -15.78 23.52
C LEU A 107 14.61 -16.03 24.73
N SER A 108 13.57 -16.86 24.57
CA SER A 108 12.68 -17.29 25.65
C SER A 108 13.38 -18.14 26.72
N GLU A 109 14.50 -18.78 26.41
CA GLU A 109 15.31 -19.54 27.37
C GLU A 109 16.23 -18.62 28.19
N ILE A 110 16.65 -17.49 27.62
CA ILE A 110 17.65 -16.58 28.22
C ILE A 110 17.04 -15.31 28.82
N ILE A 111 15.82 -14.91 28.40
CA ILE A 111 15.13 -13.71 28.88
C ILE A 111 13.69 -14.08 29.24
N GLN A 112 13.46 -14.31 30.53
CA GLN A 112 12.14 -14.72 31.03
C GLN A 112 11.40 -13.58 31.73
N THR A 113 12.09 -12.74 32.52
CA THR A 113 11.54 -11.56 33.22
C THR A 113 12.66 -10.59 33.65
N GLY A 114 12.30 -9.39 34.12
CA GLY A 114 13.24 -8.44 34.77
C GLY A 114 13.94 -7.46 33.83
N ASP A 115 14.99 -6.79 34.31
CA ASP A 115 15.71 -5.70 33.63
C ASP A 115 16.20 -6.06 32.22
N ASN A 116 16.54 -7.34 31.97
CA ASN A 116 16.97 -7.79 30.65
C ASN A 116 15.84 -7.72 29.60
N LEU A 117 14.60 -8.03 29.99
CA LEU A 117 13.43 -7.93 29.12
C LEU A 117 13.13 -6.46 28.83
N GLU A 118 13.21 -5.60 29.84
CA GLU A 118 13.02 -4.17 29.65
C GLU A 118 14.10 -3.54 28.75
N ASN A 119 15.36 -3.89 28.96
CA ASN A 119 16.46 -3.42 28.11
C ASN A 119 16.28 -3.89 26.66
N LEU A 120 15.87 -5.14 26.44
CA LEU A 120 15.55 -5.65 25.11
C LEU A 120 14.46 -4.80 24.43
N PHE A 121 13.32 -4.59 25.09
CA PHE A 121 12.20 -3.86 24.49
C PHE A 121 12.46 -2.35 24.31
N ASN A 122 13.27 -1.75 25.17
CA ASN A 122 13.73 -0.37 24.98
C ASN A 122 14.62 -0.26 23.74
N ASP A 123 15.55 -1.20 23.56
CA ASP A 123 16.41 -1.21 22.39
C ASP A 123 15.62 -1.54 21.11
N ILE A 124 14.67 -2.48 21.16
CA ILE A 124 13.73 -2.75 20.06
C ILE A 124 13.00 -1.47 19.67
N ALA A 125 12.43 -0.75 20.64
CA ALA A 125 11.71 0.50 20.39
C ALA A 125 12.56 1.53 19.64
N ILE A 126 13.87 1.62 19.95
CA ILE A 126 14.80 2.49 19.23
C ILE A 126 15.06 1.95 17.81
N LYS A 127 15.40 0.66 17.68
CA LYS A 127 15.76 0.05 16.39
C LYS A 127 14.62 0.02 15.37
N VAL A 128 13.37 -0.05 15.83
CA VAL A 128 12.18 -0.07 14.96
C VAL A 128 11.57 1.32 14.74
N GLY A 129 12.17 2.37 15.34
CA GLY A 129 11.68 3.74 15.19
C GLY A 129 10.32 3.98 15.87
N PHE A 130 10.07 3.35 17.01
CA PHE A 130 8.75 3.35 17.67
C PHE A 130 8.21 4.75 17.96
N ASN A 131 9.06 5.73 18.27
CA ASN A 131 8.59 7.11 18.48
C ASN A 131 7.92 7.68 17.22
N SER A 132 8.49 7.45 16.03
CA SER A 132 7.87 7.87 14.76
C SER A 132 6.58 7.10 14.48
N ILE A 133 6.54 5.79 14.75
CA ILE A 133 5.32 4.99 14.64
C ILE A 133 4.22 5.56 15.55
N LYS A 134 4.57 5.78 16.83
CA LYS A 134 3.66 6.29 17.85
C LYS A 134 3.09 7.65 17.49
N GLU A 135 3.93 8.56 16.99
CA GLU A 135 3.50 9.88 16.53
C GLU A 135 2.50 9.76 15.37
N LYS A 136 2.87 9.03 14.30
CA LYS A 136 2.02 8.86 13.11
C LYS A 136 0.69 8.17 13.41
N VAL A 137 0.69 7.13 14.24
CA VAL A 137 -0.55 6.44 14.65
C VAL A 137 -1.41 7.34 15.52
N ASN A 138 -0.83 8.09 16.47
CA ASN A 138 -1.60 9.04 17.28
C ASN A 138 -2.21 10.18 16.45
N ASN A 139 -1.60 10.57 15.34
CA ASN A 139 -2.19 11.55 14.42
C ASN A 139 -3.47 11.04 13.75
N LEU A 140 -3.73 9.73 13.72
CA LEU A 140 -5.00 9.20 13.21
C LEU A 140 -6.21 9.63 14.05
N LYS A 141 -6.01 10.07 15.31
CA LYS A 141 -7.09 10.63 16.14
C LYS A 141 -7.71 11.89 15.56
N SER A 142 -7.00 12.64 14.71
CA SER A 142 -7.54 13.85 14.10
C SER A 142 -8.50 13.56 12.94
N LYS A 143 -8.60 12.30 12.51
CA LYS A 143 -9.50 11.87 11.44
C LYS A 143 -10.87 11.54 12.02
N SER A 144 -11.87 12.34 11.65
CA SER A 144 -13.23 12.25 12.20
C SER A 144 -13.87 10.87 12.04
N GLU A 145 -13.54 10.17 10.95
CA GLU A 145 -14.00 8.81 10.65
C GLU A 145 -13.51 7.77 11.67
N TYR A 146 -12.46 8.06 12.43
CA TYR A 146 -11.90 7.16 13.46
C TYR A 146 -12.26 7.58 14.88
N ASN A 147 -13.06 8.63 15.07
CA ASN A 147 -13.44 9.10 16.40
C ASN A 147 -14.14 8.01 17.23
N ILE A 148 -14.99 7.18 16.59
CA ILE A 148 -15.68 6.07 17.25
C ILE A 148 -14.70 5.04 17.85
N LEU A 149 -13.50 4.92 17.27
CA LEU A 149 -12.46 4.00 17.73
C LEU A 149 -11.49 4.66 18.72
N THR A 150 -11.25 5.96 18.60
CA THR A 150 -10.06 6.60 19.18
C THR A 150 -10.34 7.67 20.24
N ASN A 151 -11.61 8.07 20.40
CA ASN A 151 -11.98 9.12 21.35
C ASN A 151 -11.58 8.74 22.79
N ASP A 152 -11.08 9.71 23.56
CA ASP A 152 -10.64 9.55 24.96
C ASP A 152 -9.57 8.45 25.21
N ILE A 153 -8.80 8.10 24.18
CA ILE A 153 -7.61 7.24 24.31
C ILE A 153 -6.36 8.11 24.28
N ASP A 154 -5.50 8.04 25.30
CA ASP A 154 -4.27 8.84 25.37
C ASP A 154 -3.18 8.31 24.43
N ASN A 155 -2.90 7.01 24.44
CA ASN A 155 -1.92 6.36 23.58
C ASN A 155 -2.60 5.27 22.75
N LEU A 156 -2.67 5.47 21.43
CA LEU A 156 -3.24 4.47 20.52
C LEU A 156 -2.33 3.26 20.34
N ILE A 157 -1.02 3.40 20.54
CA ILE A 157 -0.08 2.31 20.26
C ILE A 157 1.04 2.23 21.30
N GLU A 158 1.37 0.99 21.65
CA GLU A 158 2.41 0.57 22.59
C GLU A 158 3.18 -0.62 21.99
N ILE A 159 4.41 -0.85 22.43
CA ILE A 159 5.11 -2.13 22.17
C ILE A 159 4.79 -3.07 23.33
N GLU A 160 4.28 -4.26 23.02
CA GLU A 160 4.10 -5.28 24.05
C GLU A 160 5.47 -5.73 24.56
N LYS A 161 5.71 -5.58 25.87
CA LYS A 161 6.95 -6.01 26.52
C LYS A 161 6.99 -7.54 26.72
N LYS A 162 6.69 -8.30 25.67
CA LYS A 162 6.70 -9.77 25.63
C LYS A 162 7.04 -10.22 24.21
N LEU A 163 7.81 -11.31 24.10
CA LEU A 163 8.08 -11.96 22.82
C LEU A 163 6.80 -12.53 22.22
N SER A 164 6.64 -12.37 20.91
CA SER A 164 5.47 -12.84 20.15
C SER A 164 5.80 -14.10 19.35
N ASP A 165 6.51 -15.02 20.00
CA ASP A 165 6.94 -16.30 19.43
C ASP A 165 5.76 -17.25 19.18
N THR A 166 5.85 -18.01 18.10
CA THR A 166 4.94 -19.12 17.77
C THR A 166 5.70 -20.45 17.78
N GLN A 167 5.01 -21.57 17.54
CA GLN A 167 5.66 -22.87 17.40
C GLN A 167 6.63 -22.90 16.20
N ASP A 168 6.28 -22.19 15.12
CA ASP A 168 7.01 -22.19 13.86
C ASP A 168 7.98 -21.01 13.71
N SER A 169 7.86 -19.97 14.55
CA SER A 169 8.73 -18.80 14.54
C SER A 169 9.12 -18.41 15.95
N LYS A 170 10.38 -18.68 16.30
CA LYS A 170 10.95 -18.35 17.61
C LYS A 170 12.00 -17.26 17.51
N SER A 171 12.01 -16.38 18.50
CA SER A 171 13.04 -15.39 18.69
C SER A 171 14.34 -16.08 19.11
N THR A 172 15.43 -15.79 18.40
CA THR A 172 16.73 -16.45 18.58
C THR A 172 17.88 -15.44 18.60
N LEU A 173 18.96 -15.83 19.27
CA LEU A 173 20.25 -15.15 19.25
C LEU A 173 21.30 -16.13 18.73
N ALA A 174 22.05 -15.72 17.71
CA ALA A 174 23.13 -16.46 17.08
C ALA A 174 24.46 -15.73 17.31
N PHE A 175 25.49 -16.48 17.69
CA PHE A 175 26.81 -15.95 17.98
C PHE A 175 27.90 -16.76 17.29
N TYR A 176 28.88 -16.05 16.75
CA TYR A 176 30.09 -16.63 16.20
C TYR A 176 31.27 -15.69 16.48
N ASP A 177 32.39 -16.25 16.95
CA ASP A 177 33.58 -15.51 17.36
C ASP A 177 34.85 -16.29 17.01
N VAL A 178 35.83 -15.56 16.49
CA VAL A 178 37.18 -16.00 16.20
C VAL A 178 38.11 -15.22 17.12
N THR A 179 38.63 -15.89 18.15
CA THR A 179 39.45 -15.25 19.18
C THR A 179 40.90 -15.05 18.76
N GLU A 180 41.43 -15.93 17.90
CA GLU A 180 42.78 -15.90 17.35
C GLU A 180 42.75 -16.08 15.82
N ALA A 181 43.52 -15.26 15.10
CA ALA A 181 43.68 -15.42 13.66
C ALA A 181 44.49 -16.70 13.38
N SER A 182 43.95 -17.60 12.57
CA SER A 182 44.61 -18.87 12.22
C SER A 182 44.28 -19.31 10.80
N GLY A 183 45.31 -19.62 10.01
CA GLY A 183 45.16 -19.95 8.59
C GLY A 183 44.42 -18.84 7.84
N ASN A 184 43.24 -19.17 7.30
CA ASN A 184 42.39 -18.26 6.53
C ASN A 184 41.39 -17.46 7.41
N LYS A 185 41.35 -17.71 8.73
CA LYS A 185 40.39 -17.07 9.64
C LYS A 185 40.93 -15.74 10.17
N GLN A 186 40.06 -14.74 10.20
CA GLN A 186 40.37 -13.43 10.77
C GLN A 186 39.70 -13.24 12.13
N LYS A 187 40.42 -12.63 13.06
CA LYS A 187 39.92 -12.32 14.40
C LYS A 187 38.71 -11.38 14.29
N GLY A 188 37.67 -11.67 15.06
CA GLY A 188 36.46 -10.87 15.12
C GLY A 188 35.23 -11.71 15.43
N TYR A 189 34.09 -11.06 15.52
CA TYR A 189 32.84 -11.72 15.84
C TYR A 189 31.67 -11.18 15.02
N ILE A 190 30.59 -11.96 15.02
CA ILE A 190 29.27 -11.57 14.55
C ILE A 190 28.20 -12.10 15.50
N LEU A 191 27.23 -11.25 15.81
CA LEU A 191 26.05 -11.55 16.62
C LEU A 191 24.84 -11.18 15.80
N SER A 192 23.88 -12.10 15.68
CA SER A 192 22.60 -11.85 15.01
C SER A 192 21.45 -12.22 15.93
N SER A 193 20.44 -11.38 16.00
CA SER A 193 19.20 -11.62 16.73
C SER A 193 18.01 -11.55 15.78
N ASN A 194 17.17 -12.58 15.79
CA ASN A 194 15.84 -12.57 15.20
C ASN A 194 14.84 -12.48 16.36
N ILE A 195 14.04 -11.42 16.42
CA ILE A 195 13.12 -11.16 17.54
C ILE A 195 11.72 -10.91 17.01
N ASN A 196 10.76 -11.74 17.43
CA ASN A 196 9.34 -11.54 17.18
C ASN A 196 8.70 -10.75 18.32
N PHE A 197 7.95 -9.71 17.98
CA PHE A 197 7.25 -8.87 18.95
C PHE A 197 5.94 -8.34 18.36
N SER A 198 5.13 -7.67 19.18
CA SER A 198 3.87 -7.07 18.74
C SER A 198 3.75 -5.62 19.21
N PHE A 199 3.12 -4.83 18.35
CA PHE A 199 2.56 -3.55 18.74
C PHE A 199 1.13 -3.77 19.22
N LYS A 200 0.82 -3.30 20.42
CA LYS A 200 -0.54 -3.28 20.94
C LYS A 200 -1.21 -1.98 20.55
N VAL A 201 -2.33 -2.08 19.83
CA VAL A 201 -3.12 -0.93 19.39
C VAL A 201 -4.38 -0.84 20.23
N ASN A 202 -4.51 0.23 21.01
CA ASN A 202 -5.65 0.48 21.89
C ASN A 202 -6.75 1.22 21.13
N ILE A 203 -7.99 0.74 21.23
CA ILE A 203 -9.19 1.31 20.62
C ILE A 203 -10.39 1.20 21.59
N ASN A 204 -11.46 1.93 21.37
CA ASN A 204 -12.72 1.74 22.07
C ASN A 204 -13.42 0.51 21.52
N SER A 205 -14.15 -0.22 22.38
CA SER A 205 -15.03 -1.30 21.96
C SER A 205 -16.24 -0.78 21.19
N LYS A 206 -16.94 -1.69 20.49
CA LYS A 206 -18.14 -1.39 19.69
C LYS A 206 -19.25 -0.69 20.48
N ASP A 207 -19.39 -1.02 21.76
CA ASP A 207 -20.36 -0.39 22.67
C ASP A 207 -19.94 1.01 23.17
N GLY A 208 -18.71 1.45 22.85
CA GLY A 208 -18.15 2.74 23.26
C GLY A 208 -17.89 2.87 24.77
N GLN A 209 -18.14 1.83 25.57
CA GLN A 209 -18.06 1.90 27.04
C GLN A 209 -16.75 1.34 27.60
N SER A 210 -16.01 0.56 26.82
CA SER A 210 -14.75 -0.03 27.25
C SER A 210 -13.62 0.21 26.24
N LYS A 211 -12.38 0.05 26.70
CA LYS A 211 -11.21 0.04 25.84
C LYS A 211 -10.85 -1.41 25.53
N THR A 212 -10.66 -1.71 24.26
CA THR A 212 -10.13 -2.98 23.77
C THR A 212 -8.81 -2.75 23.03
N ASN A 213 -8.18 -3.81 22.55
CA ASN A 213 -6.97 -3.72 21.75
C ASN A 213 -6.88 -4.85 20.72
N TYR A 214 -6.00 -4.65 19.75
CA TYR A 214 -5.54 -5.70 18.87
C TYR A 214 -4.03 -5.60 18.71
N ASN A 215 -3.40 -6.69 18.27
CA ASN A 215 -1.96 -6.76 18.11
C ASN A 215 -1.57 -6.76 16.63
N GLU A 216 -0.58 -5.94 16.30
CA GLU A 216 0.12 -5.97 15.01
C GLU A 216 1.49 -6.61 15.24
N ASN A 217 1.68 -7.82 14.71
CA ASN A 217 2.92 -8.56 14.86
C ASN A 217 4.02 -7.98 13.97
N SER A 218 5.26 -8.01 14.45
CA SER A 218 6.44 -7.55 13.74
C SER A 218 7.66 -8.37 14.12
N ALA A 219 8.74 -8.20 13.36
CA ALA A 219 10.00 -8.90 13.57
C ALA A 219 11.18 -7.95 13.40
N LEU A 220 12.23 -8.18 14.20
CA LEU A 220 13.50 -7.49 14.15
C LEU A 220 14.61 -8.49 13.84
N ASN A 221 15.30 -8.30 12.72
CA ASN A 221 16.52 -9.03 12.36
C ASN A 221 17.71 -8.09 12.51
N TYR A 222 18.30 -8.06 13.70
CA TYR A 222 19.43 -7.18 14.02
C TYR A 222 20.74 -7.94 14.03
N THR A 223 21.81 -7.32 13.54
CA THR A 223 23.15 -7.90 13.48
C THR A 223 24.20 -6.87 13.86
N ILE A 224 25.15 -7.28 14.70
CA ILE A 224 26.30 -6.49 15.09
C ILE A 224 27.59 -7.28 14.83
N THR A 225 28.62 -6.61 14.31
CA THR A 225 29.89 -7.26 13.98
C THR A 225 31.10 -6.39 14.28
N SER A 226 32.25 -7.02 14.52
CA SER A 226 33.55 -6.34 14.60
C SER A 226 34.35 -6.37 13.29
N TYR A 227 33.84 -6.99 12.22
CA TYR A 227 34.54 -7.03 10.93
C TYR A 227 34.40 -5.67 10.23
N VAL A 228 35.44 -4.84 10.39
CA VAL A 228 35.49 -3.46 9.88
C VAL A 228 35.21 -3.41 8.38
N GLY A 229 34.32 -2.52 7.97
CA GLY A 229 33.85 -2.29 6.60
C GLY A 229 32.70 -3.20 6.17
N LEU A 230 32.37 -4.27 6.92
CA LEU A 230 31.35 -5.23 6.49
C LEU A 230 29.94 -4.65 6.57
N ALA A 231 29.62 -3.91 7.62
CA ALA A 231 28.30 -3.29 7.77
C ALA A 231 28.07 -2.23 6.67
N ASP A 232 29.04 -1.35 6.47
CA ASP A 232 29.00 -0.34 5.41
C ASP A 232 28.87 -0.99 4.02
N TYR A 233 29.57 -2.10 3.79
CA TYR A 233 29.44 -2.85 2.54
C TYR A 233 28.03 -3.42 2.35
N ILE A 234 27.47 -4.07 3.37
CA ILE A 234 26.11 -4.63 3.33
C ILE A 234 25.08 -3.52 3.12
N GLU A 235 25.20 -2.40 3.82
CA GLU A 235 24.31 -1.24 3.63
C GLU A 235 24.38 -0.74 2.18
N ASN A 236 25.59 -0.56 1.64
CA ASN A 236 25.79 -0.10 0.27
C ASN A 236 25.26 -1.11 -0.76
N GLN A 237 25.52 -2.41 -0.58
CA GLN A 237 25.00 -3.44 -1.48
C GLN A 237 23.48 -3.55 -1.40
N SER A 238 22.87 -3.40 -0.22
CA SER A 238 21.41 -3.39 -0.09
C SER A 238 20.75 -2.29 -0.92
N LYS A 239 21.43 -1.13 -1.05
CA LYS A 239 20.99 -0.02 -1.89
C LYS A 239 21.20 -0.31 -3.38
N LEU A 240 22.34 -0.88 -3.76
CA LEU A 240 22.65 -1.18 -5.16
C LEU A 240 21.77 -2.31 -5.73
N ILE A 241 21.69 -3.43 -5.02
CA ILE A 241 20.94 -4.63 -5.43
C ILE A 241 19.46 -4.32 -5.64
N LYS A 242 18.91 -3.40 -4.82
CA LYS A 242 17.54 -2.89 -4.97
C LYS A 242 17.22 -2.48 -6.40
N TRP A 243 18.17 -1.91 -7.13
CA TRP A 243 17.97 -1.38 -8.48
C TRP A 243 18.61 -2.24 -9.58
N ASN A 244 19.25 -3.36 -9.24
CA ASN A 244 20.04 -4.15 -10.18
C ASN A 244 19.25 -4.63 -11.41
N LEU A 245 17.98 -5.01 -11.22
CA LEU A 245 17.12 -5.37 -12.34
C LEU A 245 16.66 -4.16 -13.15
N LEU A 246 16.34 -3.05 -12.48
CA LEU A 246 15.82 -1.84 -13.12
C LEU A 246 16.90 -1.01 -13.85
N LYS A 247 18.18 -1.34 -13.72
CA LYS A 247 19.27 -0.70 -14.48
C LYS A 247 19.66 -1.40 -15.79
N GLN A 248 19.09 -2.58 -16.08
CA GLN A 248 19.38 -3.34 -17.30
C GLN A 248 18.71 -2.69 -18.53
N ASP A 249 19.44 -2.59 -19.64
CA ASP A 249 18.97 -1.88 -20.85
C ASP A 249 18.07 -2.76 -21.76
N ASP A 250 17.96 -4.06 -21.49
CA ASP A 250 17.32 -5.05 -22.37
C ASP A 250 15.84 -5.33 -22.07
N ASN A 251 15.23 -4.55 -21.16
CA ASN A 251 13.86 -4.72 -20.66
C ASN A 251 13.57 -6.11 -20.04
N SER A 252 14.58 -6.97 -19.82
CA SER A 252 14.38 -8.36 -19.37
C SER A 252 13.80 -8.47 -17.96
N SER A 253 13.92 -7.41 -17.19
CA SER A 253 13.41 -7.21 -15.83
C SER A 253 12.04 -6.53 -15.76
N ILE A 254 11.48 -6.12 -16.90
CA ILE A 254 10.20 -5.41 -16.97
C ILE A 254 9.11 -6.38 -17.42
N ILE A 255 8.07 -6.50 -16.60
CA ILE A 255 6.90 -7.31 -16.95
C ILE A 255 6.08 -6.54 -18.00
N SER A 256 6.11 -7.03 -19.24
CA SER A 256 5.29 -6.50 -20.33
C SER A 256 3.84 -6.97 -20.20
N LEU A 257 2.92 -6.06 -19.85
CA LEU A 257 1.50 -6.37 -19.68
C LEU A 257 0.83 -6.71 -21.02
N SER A 258 1.24 -6.04 -22.11
CA SER A 258 0.75 -6.34 -23.46
C SER A 258 1.05 -7.76 -23.93
N SER A 259 2.11 -8.40 -23.39
CA SER A 259 2.43 -9.80 -23.68
C SER A 259 1.57 -10.81 -22.92
N ILE A 260 0.78 -10.36 -21.95
CA ILE A 260 -0.03 -11.17 -21.03
C ILE A 260 -1.50 -11.19 -21.48
N GLU A 261 -2.01 -10.03 -21.94
CA GLU A 261 -3.39 -9.86 -22.41
C GLU A 261 -3.42 -9.63 -23.93
N ASN A 262 -3.65 -10.70 -24.70
CA ASN A 262 -3.54 -10.66 -26.16
C ASN A 262 -4.80 -10.10 -26.86
N SER A 263 -5.96 -10.01 -26.21
CA SER A 263 -7.25 -9.79 -26.88
C SER A 263 -7.95 -8.46 -26.63
N GLU A 264 -7.53 -7.66 -25.65
CA GLU A 264 -8.22 -6.40 -25.30
C GLU A 264 -7.34 -5.16 -25.53
N ASP A 265 -7.95 -4.01 -25.84
CA ASP A 265 -7.27 -2.70 -25.93
C ASP A 265 -6.75 -2.26 -24.55
N ASP A 266 -7.51 -2.56 -23.51
CA ASP A 266 -7.07 -2.46 -22.12
C ASP A 266 -6.09 -3.61 -21.81
N LYS A 267 -4.83 -3.26 -21.61
CA LYS A 267 -3.75 -4.21 -21.28
C LYS A 267 -3.46 -4.30 -19.79
N PHE A 268 -4.18 -3.56 -18.93
CA PHE A 268 -3.97 -3.63 -17.49
C PHE A 268 -4.53 -4.94 -16.93
N ILE A 269 -3.79 -5.53 -15.99
CA ILE A 269 -4.02 -6.90 -15.56
C ILE A 269 -5.22 -7.02 -14.63
N THR A 270 -6.11 -7.95 -14.98
CA THR A 270 -7.24 -8.43 -14.16
C THR A 270 -6.91 -9.70 -13.37
N ASN A 271 -5.85 -10.44 -13.73
CA ASN A 271 -5.46 -11.69 -13.08
C ASN A 271 -3.99 -11.68 -12.61
N PHE A 272 -3.81 -11.64 -11.28
CA PHE A 272 -2.50 -11.55 -10.65
C PHE A 272 -1.63 -12.81 -10.79
N ASP A 273 -2.20 -14.00 -10.95
CA ASP A 273 -1.43 -15.24 -11.11
C ASP A 273 -0.50 -15.20 -12.34
N LYS A 274 -0.92 -14.48 -13.39
CA LYS A 274 -0.09 -14.26 -14.58
C LYS A 274 1.14 -13.40 -14.27
N ILE A 275 1.01 -12.40 -13.40
CA ILE A 275 2.15 -11.59 -12.92
C ILE A 275 3.08 -12.48 -12.10
N LYS A 276 2.52 -13.23 -11.15
CA LYS A 276 3.26 -14.15 -10.29
C LYS A 276 4.12 -15.12 -11.09
N THR A 277 3.55 -15.70 -12.15
CA THR A 277 4.27 -16.61 -13.06
C THR A 277 5.44 -15.92 -13.79
N LYS A 278 5.26 -14.67 -14.25
CA LYS A 278 6.32 -13.91 -14.92
C LYS A 278 7.46 -13.56 -13.96
N VAL A 279 7.10 -13.15 -12.74
CA VAL A 279 8.05 -12.85 -11.66
C VAL A 279 8.86 -14.10 -11.31
N GLU A 280 8.21 -15.24 -11.11
CA GLU A 280 8.89 -16.51 -10.86
C GLU A 280 9.89 -16.86 -11.98
N GLY A 281 9.48 -16.69 -13.24
CA GLY A 281 10.37 -16.90 -14.40
C GLY A 281 11.56 -15.93 -14.47
N MET A 282 11.49 -14.74 -13.87
CA MET A 282 12.62 -13.80 -13.77
C MET A 282 13.62 -14.25 -12.70
N PHE A 283 13.13 -14.65 -11.52
CA PHE A 283 13.96 -14.95 -10.35
C PHE A 283 14.45 -16.41 -10.25
N ASN A 284 13.96 -17.29 -11.14
CA ASN A 284 14.46 -18.67 -11.25
C ASN A 284 15.57 -18.83 -12.31
N LYS A 285 16.10 -17.73 -12.86
CA LYS A 285 17.19 -17.78 -13.86
C LYS A 285 18.55 -17.94 -13.17
N SER A 286 19.23 -19.06 -13.42
CA SER A 286 20.56 -19.35 -12.87
C SER A 286 21.60 -18.28 -13.21
N GLU A 287 21.54 -17.70 -14.41
CA GLU A 287 22.44 -16.63 -14.83
C GLU A 287 22.31 -15.37 -13.96
N PHE A 288 21.07 -14.94 -13.69
CA PHE A 288 20.83 -13.80 -12.81
C PHE A 288 21.38 -14.04 -11.40
N ASN A 289 21.10 -15.22 -10.85
CA ASN A 289 21.55 -15.61 -9.51
C ASN A 289 23.09 -15.65 -9.44
N ASN A 290 23.75 -16.22 -10.45
CA ASN A 290 25.20 -16.31 -10.52
C ASN A 290 25.86 -14.94 -10.65
N ASN A 291 25.30 -14.05 -11.47
CA ASN A 291 25.82 -12.69 -11.64
C ASN A 291 25.68 -11.91 -10.34
N LEU A 292 24.52 -11.97 -9.68
CA LEU A 292 24.31 -11.32 -8.38
C LEU A 292 25.29 -11.81 -7.31
N LEU A 293 25.51 -13.13 -7.21
CA LEU A 293 26.48 -13.69 -6.26
C LEU A 293 27.92 -13.31 -6.61
N THR A 294 28.24 -13.26 -7.89
CA THR A 294 29.57 -12.82 -8.35
C THR A 294 29.82 -11.38 -7.95
N ASP A 295 28.86 -10.48 -8.20
CA ASP A 295 28.94 -9.07 -7.83
C ASP A 295 29.06 -8.91 -6.31
N LEU A 296 28.24 -9.63 -5.54
CA LEU A 296 28.28 -9.63 -4.07
C LEU A 296 29.62 -10.10 -3.50
N ASN A 297 30.28 -11.06 -4.14
CA ASN A 297 31.56 -11.60 -3.68
C ASN A 297 32.78 -10.84 -4.22
N LYS A 298 32.61 -9.99 -5.23
CA LYS A 298 33.69 -9.28 -5.91
C LYS A 298 34.53 -8.42 -4.97
N ILE A 299 33.90 -7.74 -4.00
CA ILE A 299 34.62 -6.85 -3.07
C ILE A 299 35.67 -7.58 -2.24
N PHE A 300 35.45 -8.85 -1.94
CA PHE A 300 36.40 -9.65 -1.18
C PHE A 300 37.59 -10.07 -2.06
N GLN A 301 37.49 -9.96 -3.38
CA GLN A 301 38.54 -10.36 -4.32
C GLN A 301 39.38 -9.16 -4.80
N GLU A 302 38.86 -7.94 -4.71
CA GLU A 302 39.51 -6.70 -5.15
C GLU A 302 40.45 -6.11 -4.08
N GLU A 303 41.51 -5.40 -4.48
CA GLU A 303 42.42 -4.73 -3.53
C GLU A 303 41.65 -3.72 -2.65
N GLY A 304 41.60 -3.96 -1.33
CA GLY A 304 40.82 -3.12 -0.41
C GLY A 304 40.65 -3.70 0.99
N GLY A 305 39.94 -2.98 1.87
CA GLY A 305 39.81 -3.31 3.29
C GLY A 305 39.06 -4.63 3.60
N LEU A 306 38.23 -5.12 2.67
CA LEU A 306 37.52 -6.39 2.84
C LEU A 306 38.23 -7.60 2.21
N ASN A 307 39.26 -7.39 1.39
CA ASN A 307 40.00 -8.47 0.71
C ASN A 307 40.64 -9.45 1.71
N GLN A 308 41.07 -8.93 2.85
CA GLN A 308 41.62 -9.75 3.95
C GLN A 308 40.66 -10.85 4.44
N PHE A 309 39.37 -10.77 4.09
CA PHE A 309 38.34 -11.73 4.46
C PHE A 309 37.97 -12.71 3.34
N LYS A 310 38.60 -12.70 2.16
CA LYS A 310 38.18 -13.44 0.96
C LYS A 310 38.02 -14.96 1.11
N ASP A 311 38.83 -15.56 1.96
CA ASP A 311 38.84 -17.00 2.20
C ASP A 311 37.92 -17.38 3.38
N PHE A 312 37.17 -16.42 3.90
CA PHE A 312 36.47 -16.51 5.20
C PHE A 312 35.04 -15.95 5.18
N ILE A 313 34.81 -14.84 4.48
CA ILE A 313 33.52 -14.19 4.29
C ILE A 313 33.11 -14.31 2.83
N SER A 314 31.88 -14.78 2.60
CA SER A 314 31.33 -14.91 1.25
C SER A 314 29.80 -14.85 1.28
N PHE A 315 29.20 -14.54 0.14
CA PHE A 315 27.77 -14.74 -0.10
C PHE A 315 27.54 -16.08 -0.81
N GLU A 316 26.67 -16.90 -0.24
CA GLU A 316 26.17 -18.13 -0.86
C GLU A 316 24.74 -17.88 -1.36
N GLY A 317 24.39 -18.47 -2.51
CA GLY A 317 23.02 -18.45 -3.02
C GLY A 317 22.29 -19.78 -2.83
N PRO A 318 21.09 -19.93 -3.42
CA PRO A 318 20.38 -21.20 -3.40
C PRO A 318 21.18 -22.28 -4.11
N THR A 319 21.24 -23.47 -3.52
CA THR A 319 21.90 -24.65 -4.10
C THR A 319 21.05 -25.37 -5.15
N ASP A 320 19.75 -25.07 -5.22
CA ASP A 320 18.76 -25.68 -6.10
C ASP A 320 18.04 -24.60 -6.94
N ASN A 321 17.17 -24.99 -7.89
CA ASN A 321 16.29 -24.10 -8.68
C ASN A 321 15.26 -23.29 -7.84
N ASN A 322 15.51 -23.11 -6.55
CA ASN A 322 14.68 -22.32 -5.65
C ASN A 322 14.79 -20.84 -6.02
N SER A 323 13.63 -20.18 -6.05
CA SER A 323 13.54 -18.76 -6.34
C SER A 323 14.33 -17.93 -5.32
N LEU A 324 14.94 -16.85 -5.80
CA LEU A 324 15.56 -15.84 -4.95
C LEU A 324 14.56 -14.97 -4.19
N ILE A 325 13.26 -15.18 -4.38
CA ILE A 325 12.21 -14.45 -3.67
C ILE A 325 11.12 -15.41 -3.22
N ASN A 326 10.42 -15.09 -2.13
CA ASN A 326 9.24 -15.86 -1.76
C ASN A 326 8.04 -15.43 -2.61
N ILE A 327 7.83 -16.16 -3.70
CA ILE A 327 6.75 -15.92 -4.66
C ILE A 327 5.35 -16.00 -4.00
N ASN A 328 5.20 -16.70 -2.87
CA ASN A 328 3.92 -16.81 -2.17
C ASN A 328 3.52 -15.57 -1.38
N ASP A 329 4.46 -14.68 -1.08
CA ASP A 329 4.17 -13.41 -0.39
C ASP A 329 3.56 -12.36 -1.33
N LEU A 330 3.55 -12.65 -2.63
CA LEU A 330 2.90 -11.87 -3.66
C LEU A 330 1.44 -12.31 -3.79
N ASN A 331 0.52 -11.36 -3.61
CA ASN A 331 -0.94 -11.54 -3.76
C ASN A 331 -1.61 -10.19 -4.16
N ASP A 332 -2.91 -10.22 -4.44
CA ASP A 332 -3.69 -9.04 -4.87
C ASP A 332 -3.60 -7.86 -3.89
N SER A 333 -3.53 -8.14 -2.59
CA SER A 333 -3.46 -7.10 -1.55
C SER A 333 -2.06 -6.50 -1.37
N ASN A 334 -1.02 -7.16 -1.89
CA ASN A 334 0.39 -6.78 -1.74
C ASN A 334 1.11 -6.68 -3.09
N GLN A 335 0.37 -6.31 -4.13
CA GLN A 335 0.81 -6.42 -5.52
C GLN A 335 1.98 -5.50 -5.89
N TRP A 336 1.89 -4.24 -5.48
CA TRP A 336 2.75 -3.14 -5.92
C TRP A 336 2.99 -2.17 -4.77
N ASP A 337 4.24 -1.69 -4.64
CA ASP A 337 4.57 -0.64 -3.67
C ASP A 337 4.28 0.74 -4.25
N TYR A 338 4.45 0.89 -5.57
CA TYR A 338 4.18 2.12 -6.30
C TYR A 338 3.34 1.83 -7.54
N LYS A 339 2.35 2.68 -7.77
CA LYS A 339 1.51 2.70 -8.97
C LYS A 339 1.51 4.09 -9.57
N LEU A 340 1.51 4.18 -10.89
CA LEU A 340 1.24 5.43 -11.60
C LEU A 340 -0.20 5.87 -11.26
N GLN A 341 -0.37 7.09 -10.78
CA GLN A 341 -1.67 7.62 -10.37
C GLN A 341 -1.93 8.97 -11.03
N ALA A 342 -3.20 9.21 -11.36
CA ALA A 342 -3.62 10.51 -11.86
C ALA A 342 -3.61 11.57 -10.76
N ASN A 343 -2.84 12.64 -10.99
CA ASN A 343 -2.92 13.87 -10.20
C ASN A 343 -4.25 14.57 -10.50
N GLN A 344 -4.82 15.23 -9.48
CA GLN A 344 -6.08 15.97 -9.64
C GLN A 344 -5.92 17.14 -10.62
N ALA A 345 -6.78 17.17 -11.64
CA ALA A 345 -6.91 18.28 -12.58
C ALA A 345 -8.24 19.02 -12.35
N ASN A 346 -8.21 20.35 -12.40
CA ASN A 346 -9.36 21.20 -12.07
C ASN A 346 -10.01 21.76 -13.36
N TYR A 347 -11.31 21.54 -13.50
CA TYR A 347 -12.10 21.92 -14.68
C TYR A 347 -13.42 22.59 -14.27
N SER A 348 -13.89 23.58 -15.03
CA SER A 348 -15.26 24.05 -14.90
C SER A 348 -16.21 23.07 -15.59
N TRP A 349 -17.36 22.83 -14.98
CA TRP A 349 -18.39 21.98 -15.57
C TRP A 349 -19.06 22.57 -16.83
N ARG A 350 -18.96 23.89 -17.02
CA ARG A 350 -19.44 24.62 -18.20
C ARG A 350 -18.51 25.78 -18.57
N SER A 351 -18.61 26.25 -19.82
CA SER A 351 -17.78 27.35 -20.33
C SER A 351 -18.12 28.69 -19.65
N ASN A 352 -19.42 28.97 -19.52
CA ASN A 352 -19.92 30.21 -18.92
C ASN A 352 -20.05 30.08 -17.40
N LYS A 353 -19.01 30.52 -16.67
CA LYS A 353 -18.93 30.46 -15.21
C LYS A 353 -19.77 31.54 -14.54
N THR A 354 -20.50 31.19 -13.49
CA THR A 354 -21.38 32.10 -12.74
C THR A 354 -21.19 31.92 -11.24
N GLY A 355 -21.04 33.02 -10.51
CA GLY A 355 -20.95 33.01 -9.05
C GLY A 355 -19.54 32.78 -8.47
N TRP A 356 -18.56 32.46 -9.32
CA TRP A 356 -17.16 32.27 -8.94
C TRP A 356 -16.21 32.62 -10.10
N ASN A 357 -14.97 32.99 -9.77
CA ASN A 357 -13.90 33.23 -10.74
C ASN A 357 -12.58 32.69 -10.17
N ASP A 358 -12.10 31.59 -10.74
CA ASP A 358 -10.86 30.93 -10.32
C ASP A 358 -10.09 30.48 -11.58
N ASN A 359 -8.91 31.06 -11.77
CA ASN A 359 -8.05 30.78 -12.92
C ASN A 359 -7.38 29.40 -12.86
N ASN A 360 -7.46 28.72 -11.71
CA ASN A 360 -6.96 27.35 -11.58
C ASN A 360 -7.88 26.31 -12.24
N PHE A 361 -9.08 26.72 -12.69
CA PHE A 361 -10.05 25.85 -13.36
C PHE A 361 -10.09 26.15 -14.86
N LYS A 362 -9.63 25.18 -15.66
CA LYS A 362 -9.73 25.18 -17.12
C LYS A 362 -11.17 24.96 -17.56
N ASP A 363 -11.52 25.33 -18.79
CA ASP A 363 -12.80 24.92 -19.37
C ASP A 363 -12.84 23.40 -19.54
N GLY A 364 -13.91 22.76 -19.08
CA GLY A 364 -14.10 21.31 -19.15
C GLY A 364 -15.52 20.90 -19.46
N GLU A 365 -16.34 21.76 -20.07
CA GLU A 365 -17.73 21.44 -20.41
C GLU A 365 -17.87 20.13 -21.20
N SER A 366 -17.05 19.97 -22.24
CA SER A 366 -17.08 18.77 -23.07
C SER A 366 -16.62 17.52 -22.31
N LEU A 367 -15.58 17.64 -21.48
CA LEU A 367 -15.10 16.53 -20.63
C LEU A 367 -16.14 16.13 -19.57
N TYR A 368 -16.81 17.10 -18.97
CA TYR A 368 -17.91 16.88 -18.04
C TYR A 368 -19.06 16.13 -18.73
N ASN A 369 -19.43 16.54 -19.93
CA ASN A 369 -20.48 15.88 -20.71
C ASN A 369 -20.09 14.46 -21.13
N ASP A 370 -18.83 14.22 -21.48
CA ASP A 370 -18.33 12.86 -21.77
C ASP A 370 -18.47 11.93 -20.58
N ILE A 371 -18.15 12.42 -19.37
CA ILE A 371 -18.17 11.64 -18.13
C ILE A 371 -19.60 11.41 -17.61
N PHE A 372 -20.37 12.49 -17.45
CA PHE A 372 -21.64 12.44 -16.73
C PHE A 372 -22.85 12.31 -17.66
N LEU A 373 -22.73 12.61 -18.96
CA LEU A 373 -23.87 12.52 -19.90
C LEU A 373 -23.69 11.39 -20.93
N GLY A 374 -22.63 10.59 -20.81
CA GLY A 374 -22.41 9.41 -21.65
C GLY A 374 -21.99 9.73 -23.09
N ASN A 375 -21.55 10.96 -23.38
CA ASN A 375 -21.11 11.38 -24.72
C ASN A 375 -19.84 10.64 -25.19
N ILE A 376 -19.08 10.05 -24.26
CA ILE A 376 -17.89 9.25 -24.53
C ILE A 376 -18.16 8.06 -25.47
N LYS A 377 -19.43 7.61 -25.58
CA LYS A 377 -19.87 6.57 -26.53
C LYS A 377 -19.85 7.05 -27.99
N SER A 378 -19.82 8.37 -28.21
CA SER A 378 -19.89 9.01 -29.54
C SER A 378 -18.61 9.74 -29.95
N ASP A 379 -17.93 10.42 -29.03
CA ASP A 379 -16.65 11.09 -29.26
C ASP A 379 -15.76 10.94 -28.01
N GLN A 380 -14.49 10.59 -28.22
CA GLN A 380 -13.51 10.36 -27.16
C GLN A 380 -12.39 11.41 -27.19
N SER A 381 -12.54 12.47 -27.98
CA SER A 381 -11.55 13.52 -28.19
C SER A 381 -11.16 14.24 -26.89
N ASN A 382 -12.13 14.56 -26.02
CA ASN A 382 -11.85 15.29 -24.78
C ASN A 382 -11.09 14.44 -23.76
N ILE A 383 -11.43 13.14 -23.64
CA ILE A 383 -10.66 12.19 -22.82
C ILE A 383 -9.25 12.06 -23.38
N THR A 384 -9.10 12.00 -24.71
CA THR A 384 -7.78 11.94 -25.36
C THR A 384 -6.95 13.20 -25.04
N ASN A 385 -7.55 14.39 -25.09
CA ASN A 385 -6.89 15.64 -24.75
C ASN A 385 -6.50 15.69 -23.27
N TYR A 386 -7.41 15.31 -22.38
CA TYR A 386 -7.13 15.19 -20.94
C TYR A 386 -5.91 14.30 -20.67
N LEU A 387 -5.83 13.12 -21.29
CA LEU A 387 -4.71 12.20 -21.11
C LEU A 387 -3.39 12.82 -21.60
N LYS A 388 -3.38 13.43 -22.79
CA LYS A 388 -2.19 14.10 -23.35
C LYS A 388 -1.66 15.22 -22.46
N GLU A 389 -2.56 16.01 -21.88
CA GLU A 389 -2.20 17.12 -21.00
C GLU A 389 -1.55 16.66 -19.68
N ASN A 390 -1.89 15.46 -19.21
CA ASN A 390 -1.63 15.08 -17.82
C ASN A 390 -0.65 13.91 -17.62
N ILE A 391 -0.55 12.94 -18.55
CA ILE A 391 0.27 11.71 -18.35
C ILE A 391 1.73 12.03 -18.02
N SER A 392 2.35 13.01 -18.70
CA SER A 392 3.76 13.36 -18.47
C SER A 392 3.99 13.86 -17.04
N ASN A 393 3.04 14.61 -16.48
CA ASN A 393 3.09 15.09 -15.09
C ASN A 393 2.89 13.93 -14.10
N TRP A 394 1.98 12.99 -14.39
CA TRP A 394 1.79 11.79 -13.57
C TRP A 394 3.05 10.93 -13.54
N SER A 395 3.67 10.72 -14.71
CA SER A 395 4.93 9.99 -14.83
C SER A 395 6.04 10.65 -14.02
N SER A 396 6.17 11.97 -14.12
CA SER A 396 7.18 12.71 -13.37
C SER A 396 6.96 12.61 -11.86
N SER A 397 5.70 12.75 -11.41
CA SER A 397 5.33 12.62 -9.98
C SER A 397 5.58 11.21 -9.44
N PHE A 398 5.26 10.19 -10.24
CA PHE A 398 5.50 8.79 -9.92
C PHE A 398 7.00 8.49 -9.76
N ILE A 399 7.81 8.92 -10.72
CA ILE A 399 9.27 8.73 -10.68
C ILE A 399 9.87 9.44 -9.46
N GLU A 400 9.48 10.68 -9.21
CA GLU A 400 9.98 11.47 -8.08
C GLU A 400 9.64 10.80 -6.73
N LYS A 401 8.40 10.33 -6.57
CA LYS A 401 7.98 9.61 -5.37
C LYS A 401 8.84 8.36 -5.13
N VAL A 402 9.01 7.54 -6.16
CA VAL A 402 9.82 6.31 -6.11
C VAL A 402 11.27 6.64 -5.73
N LYS A 403 11.86 7.66 -6.35
CA LYS A 403 13.25 8.08 -6.08
C LYS A 403 13.45 8.52 -4.64
N ASN A 404 12.53 9.35 -4.14
CA ASN A 404 12.63 9.95 -2.80
C ASN A 404 12.46 8.89 -1.70
N ASP A 405 11.52 7.97 -1.87
CA ASP A 405 11.19 6.98 -0.83
C ASP A 405 12.22 5.85 -0.75
N GLU A 406 12.82 5.45 -1.86
CA GLU A 406 13.64 4.23 -1.93
C GLU A 406 15.15 4.48 -1.90
N GLY A 407 15.57 5.71 -1.59
CA GLY A 407 16.97 6.09 -1.38
C GLY A 407 17.78 6.16 -2.67
N PHE A 408 17.13 6.49 -3.79
CA PHE A 408 17.75 6.56 -5.11
C PHE A 408 18.93 7.54 -5.17
N GLU A 409 18.84 8.66 -4.45
CA GLU A 409 19.89 9.67 -4.48
C GLU A 409 21.23 9.19 -3.90
N ALA A 410 21.22 8.16 -3.05
CA ALA A 410 22.42 7.56 -2.49
C ALA A 410 23.18 6.66 -3.49
N LEU A 411 22.61 6.35 -4.65
CA LEU A 411 23.31 5.63 -5.71
C LEU A 411 24.44 6.51 -6.26
N SER A 412 25.59 5.92 -6.57
CA SER A 412 26.73 6.63 -7.17
C SER A 412 26.83 6.44 -8.69
N GLN A 413 26.14 5.42 -9.24
CA GLN A 413 26.23 4.99 -10.64
C GLN A 413 24.85 4.56 -11.17
N ASP A 414 24.74 4.40 -12.49
CA ASP A 414 23.58 3.85 -13.21
C ASP A 414 22.25 4.61 -13.05
N LYS A 415 22.26 5.80 -12.42
CA LYS A 415 21.04 6.62 -12.18
C LYS A 415 20.26 6.87 -13.47
N ASP A 416 20.92 7.35 -14.52
CA ASP A 416 20.26 7.71 -15.78
C ASP A 416 19.56 6.50 -16.44
N LYS A 417 20.18 5.31 -16.35
CA LYS A 417 19.59 4.07 -16.88
C LYS A 417 18.34 3.68 -16.11
N ILE A 418 18.42 3.75 -14.78
CA ILE A 418 17.29 3.46 -13.90
C ILE A 418 16.17 4.46 -14.17
N GLU A 419 16.45 5.77 -14.22
CA GLU A 419 15.43 6.79 -14.51
C GLU A 419 14.77 6.59 -15.88
N ASN A 420 15.56 6.23 -16.89
CA ASN A 420 15.03 5.89 -18.21
C ASN A 420 14.09 4.68 -18.13
N ASN A 421 14.45 3.63 -17.39
CA ASN A 421 13.57 2.49 -17.21
C ASN A 421 12.33 2.82 -16.38
N LEU A 422 12.46 3.59 -15.31
CA LEU A 422 11.33 4.09 -14.50
C LEU A 422 10.31 4.84 -15.37
N SER A 423 10.78 5.58 -16.39
CA SER A 423 9.89 6.30 -17.32
C SER A 423 9.06 5.40 -18.23
N LYS A 424 9.32 4.10 -18.26
CA LYS A 424 8.52 3.09 -18.98
C LYS A 424 7.48 2.41 -18.09
N LEU A 425 7.63 2.50 -16.76
CA LEU A 425 6.89 1.68 -15.80
C LEU A 425 5.60 2.33 -15.34
N VAL A 426 4.56 1.50 -15.19
CA VAL A 426 3.28 1.89 -14.58
C VAL A 426 3.14 1.38 -13.13
N ASN A 427 3.90 0.34 -12.75
CA ASN A 427 3.94 -0.16 -11.37
C ASN A 427 5.35 -0.65 -11.00
N ILE A 428 5.69 -0.58 -9.71
CA ILE A 428 6.95 -1.08 -9.14
C ILE A 428 6.68 -1.83 -7.84
N LYS A 429 7.41 -2.92 -7.64
CA LYS A 429 7.45 -3.70 -6.39
C LYS A 429 8.89 -3.93 -5.97
N PHE A 430 9.18 -3.76 -4.68
CA PHE A 430 10.44 -4.17 -4.06
C PHE A 430 10.19 -5.37 -3.16
N VAL A 431 10.85 -6.48 -3.46
CA VAL A 431 10.71 -7.74 -2.72
C VAL A 431 12.00 -8.08 -1.99
N PRO A 432 11.96 -8.60 -0.75
CA PRO A 432 13.14 -9.12 -0.08
C PRO A 432 13.67 -10.35 -0.82
N LEU A 433 14.99 -10.46 -0.88
CA LEU A 433 15.67 -11.63 -1.42
C LEU A 433 15.68 -12.73 -0.36
N SER A 434 15.19 -13.89 -0.75
CA SER A 434 15.26 -15.15 -0.04
C SER A 434 16.49 -15.94 -0.51
N ASN A 435 17.06 -16.77 0.36
CA ASN A 435 18.11 -17.73 0.01
C ASN A 435 19.49 -17.16 -0.37
N ILE A 436 19.73 -15.85 -0.18
CA ILE A 436 21.08 -15.29 -0.18
C ILE A 436 21.59 -15.29 1.25
N LYS A 437 22.70 -15.99 1.51
CA LYS A 437 23.28 -16.15 2.84
C LYS A 437 24.65 -15.50 2.91
N LEU A 438 24.83 -14.61 3.87
CA LEU A 438 26.16 -14.20 4.29
C LEU A 438 26.75 -15.35 5.12
N LYS A 439 27.91 -15.82 4.69
CA LYS A 439 28.70 -16.82 5.39
C LYS A 439 29.96 -16.18 5.96
N ILE A 440 30.23 -16.47 7.23
CA ILE A 440 31.45 -16.07 7.94
C ILE A 440 31.97 -17.33 8.64
N GLY A 441 32.94 -18.02 8.04
CA GLY A 441 33.35 -19.34 8.52
C GLY A 441 32.17 -20.32 8.58
N ALA A 442 31.79 -20.74 9.81
CA ALA A 442 30.65 -21.63 10.06
C ALA A 442 29.32 -20.89 10.29
N PHE A 443 29.36 -19.57 10.45
CA PHE A 443 28.17 -18.74 10.61
C PHE A 443 27.49 -18.53 9.27
N LYS A 444 26.15 -18.60 9.27
CA LYS A 444 25.31 -18.30 8.11
C LYS A 444 24.14 -17.44 8.56
N LYS A 445 23.86 -16.38 7.81
CA LYS A 445 22.71 -15.50 8.01
C LYS A 445 22.03 -15.22 6.69
N ASP A 446 20.71 -15.37 6.64
CA ASP A 446 19.90 -14.93 5.51
C ASP A 446 19.94 -13.40 5.40
N MET A 447 20.22 -12.91 4.20
CA MET A 447 20.32 -11.48 3.89
C MET A 447 18.98 -10.89 3.49
N THR A 448 18.00 -11.00 4.39
CA THR A 448 16.65 -10.45 4.21
C THR A 448 16.63 -8.93 4.06
N GLU A 449 17.75 -8.26 4.39
CA GLU A 449 17.98 -6.84 4.17
C GLU A 449 18.10 -6.50 2.67
N PHE A 450 18.59 -7.45 1.86
CA PHE A 450 18.68 -7.25 0.42
C PHE A 450 17.28 -7.34 -0.18
N LYS A 451 16.91 -6.28 -0.89
CA LYS A 451 15.67 -6.20 -1.66
C LYS A 451 16.02 -6.05 -3.11
N ILE A 452 15.07 -6.39 -3.97
CA ILE A 452 15.18 -6.17 -5.40
C ILE A 452 13.89 -5.61 -5.96
N GLY A 453 14.02 -4.57 -6.78
CA GLY A 453 12.94 -3.93 -7.49
C GLY A 453 12.70 -4.58 -8.83
N TYR A 454 11.43 -4.83 -9.13
CA TYR A 454 10.96 -5.10 -10.49
C TYR A 454 9.74 -4.22 -10.77
N GLY A 455 9.38 -4.09 -12.04
CA GLY A 455 8.22 -3.29 -12.42
C GLY A 455 7.48 -3.87 -13.60
N SER A 456 6.30 -3.29 -13.85
CA SER A 456 5.51 -3.60 -15.02
C SER A 456 5.39 -2.39 -15.94
N SER A 457 5.38 -2.64 -17.24
CA SER A 457 5.07 -1.67 -18.28
C SER A 457 3.99 -2.25 -19.19
N VAL A 458 3.08 -1.41 -19.69
CA VAL A 458 2.12 -1.87 -20.71
C VAL A 458 2.88 -2.35 -21.95
N ASP A 459 3.76 -1.50 -22.48
CA ASP A 459 4.74 -1.85 -23.51
C ASP A 459 6.11 -1.29 -23.09
N PRO A 460 7.12 -2.14 -22.81
CA PRO A 460 8.45 -1.69 -22.42
C PRO A 460 9.19 -0.83 -23.45
N ASN A 461 8.68 -0.70 -24.67
CA ASN A 461 9.22 0.21 -25.68
C ASN A 461 8.63 1.62 -25.60
N ASP A 462 7.48 1.79 -24.94
CA ASP A 462 6.85 3.09 -24.74
C ASP A 462 7.50 3.84 -23.58
N ASN A 463 7.69 5.14 -23.76
CA ASN A 463 8.11 6.06 -22.69
C ASN A 463 6.92 6.93 -22.27
N LEU A 464 6.56 6.91 -20.99
CA LEU A 464 5.42 7.65 -20.45
C LEU A 464 5.53 9.16 -20.66
N LYS A 465 6.74 9.73 -20.75
CA LYS A 465 6.96 11.15 -21.02
C LYS A 465 6.78 11.53 -22.49
N GLN A 466 6.73 10.55 -23.40
CA GLN A 466 6.71 10.75 -24.85
C GLN A 466 5.61 9.94 -25.55
N LEU A 467 4.56 9.56 -24.83
CA LEU A 467 3.46 8.78 -25.41
C LEU A 467 2.77 9.56 -26.53
N THR A 468 2.46 8.84 -27.61
CA THR A 468 1.59 9.32 -28.67
C THR A 468 0.27 8.57 -28.64
N GLU A 469 -0.76 9.04 -29.34
CA GLU A 469 -2.02 8.30 -29.47
C GLU A 469 -1.85 6.90 -30.08
N ASN A 470 -0.77 6.69 -30.83
CA ASN A 470 -0.47 5.41 -31.46
C ASN A 470 0.21 4.41 -30.52
N SER A 471 0.85 4.90 -29.45
CA SER A 471 1.50 4.08 -28.42
C SER A 471 0.52 3.09 -27.80
N VAL A 472 0.97 1.86 -27.58
CA VAL A 472 0.15 0.80 -26.98
C VAL A 472 -0.27 1.22 -25.56
N THR A 473 0.67 1.78 -24.81
CA THR A 473 0.44 2.26 -23.44
C THR A 473 -0.63 3.36 -23.39
N PHE A 474 -0.61 4.31 -24.33
CA PHE A 474 -1.61 5.37 -24.38
C PHE A 474 -3.01 4.81 -24.67
N LYS A 475 -3.12 3.90 -25.65
CA LYS A 475 -4.39 3.26 -26.02
C LYS A 475 -4.97 2.47 -24.85
N SER A 476 -4.14 1.74 -24.11
CA SER A 476 -4.59 0.99 -22.93
C SER A 476 -5.05 1.89 -21.80
N ILE A 477 -4.33 2.97 -21.50
CA ILE A 477 -4.77 3.97 -20.50
C ILE A 477 -6.12 4.55 -20.90
N LYS A 478 -6.28 4.93 -22.18
CA LYS A 478 -7.53 5.48 -22.71
C LYS A 478 -8.68 4.47 -22.60
N ALA A 479 -8.46 3.23 -23.01
CA ALA A 479 -9.46 2.17 -22.94
C ALA A 479 -9.91 1.91 -21.49
N ASN A 480 -8.96 1.86 -20.55
CA ASN A 480 -9.25 1.69 -19.14
C ASN A 480 -10.12 2.83 -18.57
N VAL A 481 -9.78 4.10 -18.87
CA VAL A 481 -10.61 5.26 -18.46
C VAL A 481 -12.01 5.20 -19.06
N ILE A 482 -12.14 4.88 -20.35
CA ILE A 482 -13.44 4.77 -21.03
C ILE A 482 -14.30 3.68 -20.36
N LYS A 483 -13.69 2.54 -20.04
CA LYS A 483 -14.37 1.43 -19.35
C LYS A 483 -14.89 1.88 -17.98
N GLY A 484 -14.04 2.51 -17.16
CA GLY A 484 -14.43 3.07 -15.87
C GLY A 484 -15.56 4.10 -15.94
N VAL A 485 -15.46 5.06 -16.86
CA VAL A 485 -16.49 6.09 -17.08
C VAL A 485 -17.81 5.48 -17.55
N ASN A 486 -17.78 4.55 -18.50
CA ASN A 486 -18.99 3.88 -18.98
C ASN A 486 -19.68 3.08 -17.89
N THR A 487 -18.93 2.30 -17.10
CA THR A 487 -19.49 1.55 -15.97
C THR A 487 -20.10 2.50 -14.93
N PHE A 488 -19.45 3.62 -14.65
CA PHE A 488 -19.97 4.64 -13.73
C PHE A 488 -21.27 5.25 -14.24
N TYR A 489 -21.29 5.63 -15.52
CA TYR A 489 -22.49 6.13 -16.18
C TYR A 489 -23.63 5.11 -16.17
N ASP A 490 -23.36 3.85 -16.52
CA ASP A 490 -24.38 2.80 -16.58
C ASP A 490 -24.89 2.40 -15.17
N THR A 491 -24.06 2.53 -14.12
CA THR A 491 -24.44 2.27 -12.71
C THR A 491 -25.46 3.29 -12.20
N PHE A 492 -25.22 4.58 -12.45
CA PHE A 492 -26.06 5.66 -11.93
C PHE A 492 -27.07 6.21 -12.95
N ASN A 493 -26.95 5.82 -14.22
CA ASN A 493 -27.88 6.14 -15.32
C ASN A 493 -28.20 7.63 -15.41
N PHE A 494 -27.15 8.44 -15.55
CA PHE A 494 -27.25 9.89 -15.59
C PHE A 494 -28.03 10.39 -16.82
N GLN A 495 -28.62 11.58 -16.71
CA GLN A 495 -29.37 12.25 -17.78
C GLN A 495 -29.01 13.74 -17.85
N LYS A 496 -29.07 14.30 -19.06
CA LYS A 496 -28.92 15.74 -19.27
C LYS A 496 -30.14 16.48 -18.72
N ASN A 497 -29.94 17.59 -18.02
CA ASN A 497 -31.04 18.47 -17.60
C ASN A 497 -30.74 19.95 -17.87
N ASN A 498 -31.75 20.64 -18.42
CA ASN A 498 -31.78 22.04 -18.89
C ASN A 498 -31.12 23.03 -17.89
N GLU A 499 -29.80 23.22 -18.01
CA GLU A 499 -28.97 24.20 -17.26
C GLU A 499 -28.57 23.85 -15.81
N ARG A 500 -28.83 22.62 -15.35
CA ARG A 500 -28.37 22.11 -14.04
C ARG A 500 -27.26 21.08 -14.22
N ILE A 501 -26.67 20.60 -13.12
CA ILE A 501 -25.78 19.42 -13.17
C ILE A 501 -26.55 18.18 -13.69
N PHE A 502 -25.87 17.04 -13.80
CA PHE A 502 -26.50 15.80 -14.25
C PHE A 502 -27.75 15.45 -13.43
N GLY A 503 -28.79 14.95 -14.09
CA GLY A 503 -29.95 14.33 -13.46
C GLY A 503 -29.80 12.82 -13.37
N ILE A 504 -30.66 12.19 -12.58
CA ILE A 504 -30.75 10.72 -12.46
C ILE A 504 -32.18 10.29 -12.78
N LYS A 505 -32.33 9.25 -13.59
CA LYS A 505 -33.66 8.77 -13.98
C LYS A 505 -34.48 8.34 -12.78
N SER A 506 -35.77 8.62 -12.82
CA SER A 506 -36.74 8.31 -11.77
C SER A 506 -36.85 6.82 -11.44
N ASP A 507 -36.48 5.95 -12.37
CA ASP A 507 -36.45 4.49 -12.24
C ASP A 507 -35.13 3.91 -11.66
N ASN A 508 -34.12 4.74 -11.38
CA ASN A 508 -32.89 4.29 -10.72
C ASN A 508 -33.16 4.03 -9.22
N SER A 509 -33.65 2.83 -8.90
CA SER A 509 -33.98 2.45 -7.52
C SER A 509 -32.77 2.48 -6.60
N LEU A 510 -31.59 2.07 -7.08
CA LEU A 510 -30.34 2.10 -6.32
C LEU A 510 -30.06 3.50 -5.76
N PHE A 511 -30.13 4.53 -6.61
CA PHE A 511 -29.88 5.90 -6.18
C PHE A 511 -31.03 6.43 -5.33
N TRP A 512 -32.28 6.36 -5.80
CA TRP A 512 -33.40 7.04 -5.12
C TRP A 512 -33.78 6.41 -3.78
N ASN A 513 -33.55 5.11 -3.59
CA ASN A 513 -33.76 4.45 -2.29
C ASN A 513 -32.75 4.92 -1.23
N GLN A 514 -31.55 5.33 -1.66
CA GLN A 514 -30.49 5.83 -0.76
C GLN A 514 -30.54 7.36 -0.62
N ALA A 515 -30.96 8.07 -1.67
CA ALA A 515 -31.06 9.53 -1.69
C ALA A 515 -31.97 10.09 -0.60
N SER A 516 -33.01 9.36 -0.19
CA SER A 516 -33.90 9.75 0.92
C SER A 516 -33.22 9.73 2.29
N LYS A 517 -32.11 9.00 2.43
CA LYS A 517 -31.33 8.86 3.68
C LYS A 517 -30.13 9.81 3.74
N ILE A 518 -29.81 10.46 2.62
CA ILE A 518 -28.66 11.36 2.50
C ILE A 518 -29.04 12.76 2.99
N SER A 519 -28.28 13.24 3.97
CA SER A 519 -28.45 14.55 4.59
C SER A 519 -27.24 15.47 4.41
N ARG A 520 -26.10 14.95 3.97
CA ARG A 520 -24.83 15.70 3.79
C ARG A 520 -24.09 15.31 2.50
N LEU A 521 -23.26 16.22 1.98
CA LEU A 521 -22.52 16.01 0.73
C LEU A 521 -21.50 14.85 0.79
N ASP A 522 -20.94 14.56 1.97
CA ASP A 522 -20.05 13.42 2.19
C ASP A 522 -20.82 12.08 2.08
N GLU A 523 -22.04 12.01 2.59
CA GLU A 523 -22.91 10.81 2.44
C GLU A 523 -23.30 10.57 0.97
N LEU A 524 -23.52 11.64 0.21
CA LEU A 524 -23.71 11.54 -1.23
C LEU A 524 -22.45 11.02 -1.93
N ALA A 525 -21.28 11.47 -1.47
CA ALA A 525 -20.01 11.02 -2.00
C ALA A 525 -19.75 9.54 -1.72
N ASP A 526 -20.16 9.04 -0.55
CA ASP A 526 -20.08 7.62 -0.22
C ASP A 526 -21.01 6.76 -1.09
N LEU A 527 -22.21 7.25 -1.43
CA LEU A 527 -23.09 6.57 -2.37
C LEU A 527 -22.46 6.47 -3.77
N PHE A 528 -21.97 7.59 -4.31
CA PHE A 528 -21.33 7.58 -5.64
C PHE A 528 -20.04 6.80 -5.66
N SER A 529 -19.32 6.71 -4.54
CA SER A 529 -18.13 5.87 -4.40
C SER A 529 -18.47 4.39 -4.11
N LEU A 530 -19.74 4.04 -3.99
CA LEU A 530 -20.24 2.72 -3.58
C LEU A 530 -19.63 2.22 -2.25
N LYS A 531 -19.33 3.12 -1.30
CA LYS A 531 -18.64 2.77 -0.03
C LYS A 531 -19.55 2.20 1.05
N SER A 532 -20.86 2.40 0.94
CA SER A 532 -21.82 1.86 1.90
C SER A 532 -21.82 0.33 1.92
N ASN A 533 -21.94 -0.27 3.11
CA ASN A 533 -21.91 -1.71 3.31
C ASN A 533 -23.30 -2.37 3.31
N THR A 534 -24.27 -1.74 2.66
CA THR A 534 -25.54 -2.41 2.41
C THR A 534 -25.34 -3.52 1.35
N PRO A 535 -26.04 -4.67 1.44
CA PRO A 535 -25.89 -5.76 0.49
C PRO A 535 -26.06 -5.34 -0.98
N GLU A 536 -27.00 -4.42 -1.25
CA GLU A 536 -27.24 -3.86 -2.58
C GLU A 536 -26.01 -3.08 -3.11
N ILE A 537 -25.41 -2.22 -2.27
CA ILE A 537 -24.24 -1.42 -2.65
C ILE A 537 -22.99 -2.30 -2.76
N ILE A 538 -22.81 -3.30 -1.88
CA ILE A 538 -21.71 -4.27 -1.99
C ILE A 538 -21.81 -5.04 -3.31
N SER A 539 -22.99 -5.54 -3.67
CA SER A 539 -23.21 -6.22 -4.94
C SER A 539 -22.84 -5.31 -6.12
N LYS A 540 -23.31 -4.05 -6.10
CA LYS A 540 -23.00 -3.09 -7.15
C LYS A 540 -21.53 -2.70 -7.20
N ARG A 541 -20.86 -2.59 -6.06
CA ARG A 541 -19.42 -2.33 -5.96
C ARG A 541 -18.63 -3.48 -6.59
N ASN A 542 -19.01 -4.72 -6.31
CA ASN A 542 -18.38 -5.91 -6.88
C ASN A 542 -18.59 -5.97 -8.39
N ASP A 543 -19.80 -5.72 -8.87
CA ASP A 543 -20.12 -5.63 -10.30
C ASP A 543 -19.32 -4.51 -10.97
N PHE A 544 -19.23 -3.34 -10.32
CA PHE A 544 -18.46 -2.20 -10.80
C PHE A 544 -16.98 -2.57 -10.94
N ILE A 545 -16.36 -3.12 -9.90
CA ILE A 545 -14.93 -3.49 -9.92
C ILE A 545 -14.66 -4.54 -11.01
N ALA A 546 -15.51 -5.57 -11.10
CA ALA A 546 -15.36 -6.63 -12.10
C ALA A 546 -15.49 -6.11 -13.54
N SER A 547 -16.36 -5.13 -13.78
CA SER A 547 -16.66 -4.62 -15.13
C SER A 547 -15.84 -3.40 -15.55
N SER A 548 -15.30 -2.63 -14.60
CA SER A 548 -14.60 -1.36 -14.88
C SER A 548 -13.08 -1.49 -15.04
N ASN A 549 -12.49 -2.61 -14.58
CA ASN A 549 -11.04 -2.81 -14.47
C ASN A 549 -10.33 -1.65 -13.75
N GLN A 550 -10.91 -1.17 -12.65
CA GLN A 550 -10.36 -0.10 -11.83
C GLN A 550 -9.92 -0.63 -10.46
N SER A 551 -8.70 -0.29 -10.05
CA SER A 551 -8.23 -0.50 -8.68
C SER A 551 -8.55 0.68 -7.76
N THR A 552 -8.81 1.85 -8.33
CA THR A 552 -9.23 3.07 -7.64
C THR A 552 -10.59 3.50 -8.15
N PHE A 553 -11.54 3.70 -7.24
CA PHE A 553 -12.81 4.35 -7.55
C PHE A 553 -13.25 5.20 -6.38
N ASN A 554 -13.36 6.51 -6.59
CA ASN A 554 -13.76 7.43 -5.55
C ASN A 554 -14.46 8.66 -6.15
N PHE A 555 -15.46 9.13 -5.44
CA PHE A 555 -16.15 10.38 -5.71
C PHE A 555 -16.13 11.23 -4.44
N LYS A 556 -15.89 12.53 -4.57
CA LYS A 556 -16.02 13.49 -3.47
C LYS A 556 -16.88 14.65 -3.93
N ALA A 557 -17.80 15.07 -3.07
CA ALA A 557 -18.53 16.32 -3.23
C ALA A 557 -18.20 17.24 -2.06
N SER A 558 -17.81 18.48 -2.37
CA SER A 558 -17.57 19.51 -1.35
C SER A 558 -18.13 20.84 -1.83
N SER A 559 -18.38 21.76 -0.92
CA SER A 559 -18.87 23.08 -1.28
C SER A 559 -18.13 24.15 -0.50
N ASN A 560 -18.20 25.40 -0.97
CA ASN A 560 -17.59 26.53 -0.29
C ASN A 560 -18.34 26.96 1.00
N TYR A 561 -19.37 26.21 1.40
CA TYR A 561 -20.19 26.47 2.58
C TYR A 561 -20.27 25.24 3.48
N SER A 562 -19.80 25.35 4.72
CA SER A 562 -19.92 24.32 5.75
C SER A 562 -21.33 24.36 6.35
N GLY A 563 -22.19 23.41 5.95
CA GLY A 563 -23.59 23.35 6.44
C GLY A 563 -24.64 23.12 5.35
N SER A 564 -24.23 22.79 4.13
CA SER A 564 -25.14 22.38 3.05
C SER A 564 -25.84 21.06 3.43
N SER A 565 -27.06 21.15 3.96
CA SER A 565 -27.90 19.97 4.17
C SER A 565 -28.55 19.55 2.86
N LEU A 566 -28.60 18.24 2.65
CA LEU A 566 -29.31 17.61 1.54
C LEU A 566 -30.68 17.13 2.01
N SER A 567 -31.67 17.26 1.13
CA SER A 567 -33.00 16.71 1.35
C SER A 567 -33.53 16.14 0.04
N SER A 568 -34.09 14.92 0.07
CA SER A 568 -34.77 14.34 -1.08
C SER A 568 -36.17 14.91 -1.26
N SER A 569 -36.62 15.05 -2.51
CA SER A 569 -37.98 15.46 -2.87
C SER A 569 -38.38 14.83 -4.20
N ASP A 570 -39.64 14.98 -4.61
CA ASP A 570 -40.14 14.45 -5.89
C ASP A 570 -39.41 15.05 -7.10
N GLU A 571 -38.87 16.27 -6.98
CA GLU A 571 -38.07 16.94 -8.01
C GLU A 571 -36.61 16.46 -8.05
N GLY A 572 -36.17 15.71 -7.04
CA GLY A 572 -34.80 15.24 -6.86
C GLY A 572 -34.17 15.67 -5.53
N LEU A 573 -32.84 15.51 -5.45
CA LEU A 573 -32.04 15.84 -4.28
C LEU A 573 -31.74 17.35 -4.25
N LYS A 574 -32.11 17.99 -3.14
CA LYS A 574 -32.02 19.44 -2.94
C LYS A 574 -30.94 19.78 -1.94
N ILE A 575 -30.20 20.87 -2.18
CA ILE A 575 -29.37 21.52 -1.16
C ILE A 575 -30.17 22.68 -0.57
N ALA A 576 -30.38 22.67 0.74
CA ALA A 576 -30.90 23.82 1.47
C ALA A 576 -29.74 24.80 1.74
N THR A 577 -29.88 26.08 1.34
CA THR A 577 -28.77 27.04 1.40
C THR A 577 -29.15 28.40 1.98
N GLY A 578 -28.17 29.06 2.60
CA GLY A 578 -28.11 30.52 2.78
C GLY A 578 -27.42 31.21 1.59
N TRP A 579 -27.15 32.51 1.69
CA TRP A 579 -26.66 33.34 0.55
C TRP A 579 -25.24 32.97 0.06
N ASP A 580 -24.51 32.14 0.79
CA ASP A 580 -23.08 31.94 0.64
C ASP A 580 -22.67 30.75 -0.23
N LEU A 581 -23.60 29.88 -0.69
CA LEU A 581 -23.25 28.84 -1.65
C LEU A 581 -22.97 29.47 -3.02
N LYS A 582 -21.73 29.31 -3.50
CA LYS A 582 -21.23 29.83 -4.78
C LYS A 582 -20.90 28.72 -5.77
N TYR A 583 -20.44 27.58 -5.27
CA TYR A 583 -20.09 26.42 -6.08
C TYR A 583 -20.10 25.13 -5.27
N VAL A 584 -20.20 24.01 -5.98
CA VAL A 584 -19.93 22.66 -5.48
C VAL A 584 -18.79 22.10 -6.32
N ASP A 585 -17.80 21.51 -5.66
CA ASP A 585 -16.69 20.81 -6.29
C ASP A 585 -17.01 19.30 -6.29
N LEU A 586 -17.02 18.71 -7.49
CA LEU A 586 -17.25 17.28 -7.74
C LEU A 586 -15.95 16.64 -8.22
N ASN A 587 -15.30 15.88 -7.37
CA ASN A 587 -14.08 15.17 -7.70
C ASN A 587 -14.37 13.71 -8.01
N LEU A 588 -14.08 13.28 -9.23
CA LEU A 588 -14.16 11.88 -9.68
C LEU A 588 -12.75 11.34 -9.90
N GLN A 589 -12.49 10.17 -9.32
CA GLN A 589 -11.19 9.51 -9.39
C GLN A 589 -11.34 8.03 -9.80
N PHE A 590 -10.60 7.68 -10.86
CA PHE A 590 -10.29 6.34 -11.35
C PHE A 590 -8.76 6.18 -11.42
N ASP A 591 -8.24 5.03 -11.89
CA ASP A 591 -6.79 4.79 -11.93
C ASP A 591 -6.03 5.83 -12.77
N PHE A 592 -6.57 6.21 -13.94
CA PHE A 592 -5.97 7.18 -14.86
C PHE A 592 -6.88 8.39 -15.16
N LEU A 593 -7.80 8.70 -14.26
CA LEU A 593 -8.66 9.89 -14.31
C LEU A 593 -8.77 10.46 -12.90
N ASN A 594 -8.44 11.73 -12.69
CA ASN A 594 -8.68 12.41 -11.42
C ASN A 594 -9.04 13.86 -11.74
N VAL A 595 -10.34 14.11 -11.83
CA VAL A 595 -10.88 15.39 -12.27
C VAL A 595 -11.74 15.98 -11.19
N ASN A 596 -11.56 17.27 -10.94
CA ASN A 596 -12.40 18.04 -10.04
C ASN A 596 -13.16 19.09 -10.85
N PHE A 597 -14.48 18.90 -10.94
CA PHE A 597 -15.37 19.81 -11.61
C PHE A 597 -15.95 20.81 -10.62
N ARG A 598 -15.68 22.09 -10.83
CA ARG A 598 -16.37 23.15 -10.08
C ARG A 598 -17.66 23.53 -10.79
N THR A 599 -18.78 23.39 -10.08
CA THR A 599 -20.11 23.75 -10.55
C THR A 599 -20.43 25.21 -10.24
N ASP A 600 -21.44 25.75 -10.91
CA ASP A 600 -22.01 27.04 -10.53
C ASP A 600 -23.04 26.81 -9.41
N ALA A 601 -23.28 27.82 -8.58
CA ALA A 601 -24.46 27.83 -7.72
C ALA A 601 -25.70 27.94 -8.59
N VAL A 602 -26.52 26.88 -8.63
CA VAL A 602 -27.76 26.83 -9.40
C VAL A 602 -28.83 27.64 -8.66
N TYR A 603 -28.92 28.95 -8.85
CA TYR A 603 -30.00 29.74 -8.27
C TYR A 603 -31.32 29.48 -8.99
N ASN A 604 -32.42 29.25 -8.26
CA ASN A 604 -33.75 29.25 -8.87
C ASN A 604 -34.21 30.71 -9.05
N GLY A 605 -34.50 31.10 -10.30
CA GLY A 605 -34.62 32.49 -10.77
C GLY A 605 -35.89 33.24 -10.36
N SER A 606 -36.27 33.27 -9.08
CA SER A 606 -37.35 34.15 -8.61
C SER A 606 -36.81 35.19 -7.63
N GLY A 607 -36.77 36.45 -8.08
CA GLY A 607 -36.33 37.59 -7.27
C GLY A 607 -37.19 37.75 -6.01
N GLY A 608 -36.58 37.61 -4.84
CA GLY A 608 -37.22 37.80 -3.54
C GLY A 608 -36.25 37.52 -2.38
N LYS A 609 -36.53 38.08 -1.20
CA LYS A 609 -35.72 37.96 0.04
C LYS A 609 -35.61 36.53 0.61
N TYR A 610 -36.28 35.54 0.02
CA TYR A 610 -36.25 34.14 0.43
C TYR A 610 -35.75 33.28 -0.73
N ARG A 611 -34.55 32.72 -0.61
CA ARG A 611 -34.02 31.74 -1.57
C ARG A 611 -34.48 30.34 -1.14
N TYR A 612 -35.11 29.62 -2.05
CA TYR A 612 -35.62 28.26 -1.86
C TYR A 612 -34.54 27.20 -2.04
N PRO A 613 -34.75 25.95 -1.55
CA PRO A 613 -33.84 24.84 -1.81
C PRO A 613 -33.57 24.66 -3.31
N ILE A 614 -32.30 24.51 -3.64
CA ILE A 614 -31.81 24.33 -5.01
C ILE A 614 -31.85 22.83 -5.30
N VAL A 615 -32.53 22.40 -6.36
CA VAL A 615 -32.40 21.02 -6.84
C VAL A 615 -30.98 20.87 -7.37
N PHE A 616 -30.18 20.12 -6.61
CA PHE A 616 -28.81 19.80 -6.95
C PHE A 616 -28.80 18.67 -7.97
N ILE A 617 -29.32 17.49 -7.63
CA ILE A 617 -29.47 16.36 -8.56
C ILE A 617 -30.95 16.19 -8.89
N PRO A 618 -31.41 16.56 -10.10
CA PRO A 618 -32.80 16.44 -10.50
C PRO A 618 -33.20 14.99 -10.75
N LYS A 619 -34.45 14.65 -10.40
CA LYS A 619 -35.13 13.42 -10.78
C LYS A 619 -35.76 13.60 -12.16
N VAL A 620 -35.36 12.76 -13.13
CA VAL A 620 -35.72 12.90 -14.55
C VAL A 620 -36.58 11.76 -15.06
#